data_AF-A0A2W5UUK7-F1
#
_entry.id   AF-A0A2W5UUK7-F1
#
_cell.length_a   1.000
_cell.length_b   1.000
_cell.length_c   1.000
_cell.angle_alpha   90.00
_cell.angle_beta   90.00
_cell.angle_gamma   90.00
#
_symmetry.space_group_name_H-M   'P 1'
#
loop_
_entity.id
_entity.type
_entity.pdbx_description
1 polymer ?
#
loop_
_entity_poly.entity_id
_entity_poly.type
_entity_poly.pdbx_seq_one_letter_code
_entity_poly.pdbx_strand_id
1 'polypeptide(L)'
;MVLAVLALAACGPVEFRIDESKGVPSLKGSTEVDLGTFTCGQTLPSGEGDVKTRVVPEGCEFTFDESIDVLKPSDYQNIGEFASAGSNLVQRVELNVKKLDFVDGNGTKLSLQTQVTSASLSFNGQQVADKAALASLPRVVSLEGTSLATLKAQIDARQTAKVSVKAVAVLPNDPPPPAKLKIDYDAQPAIVIGPGKIF
;
A
#
# COMPACT_ATOMS: atom_id res chain seq x y z
N MET A 1 -58.31 0.86 -18.79
CA MET A 1 -57.06 0.51 -19.49
C MET A 1 -55.93 1.13 -18.67
N VAL A 2 -55.32 0.36 -17.77
CA VAL A 2 -54.26 0.85 -16.87
C VAL A 2 -52.94 0.50 -17.54
N LEU A 3 -52.25 1.52 -18.05
CA LEU A 3 -50.89 1.39 -18.56
C LEU A 3 -49.96 1.15 -17.38
N ALA A 4 -49.50 -0.09 -17.21
CA ALA A 4 -48.42 -0.40 -16.30
C ALA A 4 -47.11 0.06 -16.94
N VAL A 5 -46.60 1.21 -16.50
CA VAL A 5 -45.24 1.65 -16.79
C VAL A 5 -44.32 0.71 -16.02
N LEU A 6 -43.75 -0.28 -16.72
CA LEU A 6 -42.59 -1.02 -16.26
C LEU A 6 -41.42 -0.03 -16.13
N ALA A 7 -41.25 0.49 -14.92
CA ALA A 7 -40.05 1.17 -14.52
C ALA A 7 -38.90 0.14 -14.61
N LEU A 8 -38.12 0.20 -15.71
CA LEU A 8 -36.78 -0.35 -15.70
C LEU A 8 -36.01 0.40 -14.61
N ALA A 9 -35.89 -0.23 -13.44
CA ALA A 9 -34.88 0.17 -12.48
C ALA A 9 -33.54 0.11 -13.22
N ALA A 10 -32.99 1.29 -13.51
CA ALA A 10 -31.65 1.44 -14.01
C ALA A 10 -30.69 0.88 -12.95
N CYS A 11 -30.44 -0.43 -13.04
CA CYS A 11 -29.27 -1.03 -12.41
C CYS A 11 -28.09 -0.36 -13.13
N GLY A 12 -27.42 0.57 -12.43
CA GLY A 12 -26.17 1.14 -12.92
C GLY A 12 -25.18 0.03 -13.29
N PRO A 13 -24.11 0.37 -14.03
CA PRO A 13 -23.08 -0.60 -14.38
C PRO A 13 -22.66 -1.39 -13.13
N VAL A 14 -22.80 -2.72 -13.18
CA VAL A 14 -22.51 -3.59 -12.04
C VAL A 14 -21.00 -3.56 -11.82
N GLU A 15 -20.57 -2.90 -10.75
CA GLU A 15 -19.20 -2.96 -10.25
C GLU A 15 -19.07 -4.13 -9.27
N PHE A 16 -18.04 -4.96 -9.44
CA PHE A 16 -17.66 -5.98 -8.48
C PHE A 16 -16.41 -5.55 -7.72
N ARG A 17 -16.51 -5.60 -6.39
CA ARG A 17 -15.38 -5.39 -5.50
C ARG A 17 -14.76 -6.75 -5.16
N ILE A 18 -13.48 -6.89 -5.45
CA ILE A 18 -12.69 -8.10 -5.17
C ILE A 18 -11.67 -7.72 -4.09
N ASP A 19 -11.89 -8.19 -2.86
CA ASP A 19 -11.05 -7.87 -1.70
C ASP A 19 -10.70 -9.14 -0.91
N GLU A 20 -10.32 -8.99 0.36
CA GLU A 20 -9.96 -10.09 1.27
C GLU A 20 -11.02 -11.20 1.29
N SER A 21 -12.31 -10.83 1.29
CA SER A 21 -13.43 -11.78 1.30
C SER A 21 -13.52 -12.64 0.05
N LYS A 22 -12.86 -12.21 -1.03
CA LYS A 22 -12.78 -12.86 -2.33
C LYS A 22 -11.42 -13.49 -2.60
N GLY A 23 -10.52 -13.48 -1.61
CA GLY A 23 -9.22 -14.16 -1.69
C GLY A 23 -8.05 -13.26 -2.10
N VAL A 24 -8.21 -11.93 -2.17
CA VAL A 24 -7.08 -11.04 -2.40
C VAL A 24 -6.22 -10.97 -1.13
N PRO A 25 -4.92 -11.34 -1.19
CA PRO A 25 -4.06 -11.35 -0.01
C PRO A 25 -3.79 -9.94 0.52
N SER A 26 -3.58 -9.83 1.83
CA SER A 26 -3.12 -8.59 2.48
C SER A 26 -1.66 -8.29 2.14
N LEU A 27 -1.34 -7.01 1.98
CA LEU A 27 0.02 -6.50 1.86
C LEU A 27 0.58 -6.25 3.25
N LYS A 28 1.34 -7.21 3.77
CA LYS A 28 2.01 -7.14 5.06
C LYS A 28 3.50 -7.24 4.87
N GLY A 29 4.24 -6.44 5.62
CA GLY A 29 5.69 -6.55 5.69
C GLY A 29 6.25 -5.94 6.96
N SER A 30 7.45 -6.39 7.26
CA SER A 30 8.15 -6.11 8.50
C SER A 30 9.65 -6.09 8.21
N THR A 31 10.27 -4.94 8.33
CA THR A 31 11.70 -4.73 8.01
C THR A 31 12.38 -4.17 9.26
N GLU A 32 13.43 -4.83 9.76
CA GLU A 32 14.17 -4.40 10.97
C GLU A 32 15.62 -4.06 10.62
N VAL A 33 16.13 -2.97 11.18
CA VAL A 33 17.53 -2.55 11.07
C VAL A 33 18.15 -2.28 12.43
N ASP A 34 19.43 -2.63 12.55
CA ASP A 34 20.28 -2.29 13.68
C ASP A 34 20.94 -0.92 13.45
N LEU A 35 20.82 -0.03 14.45
CA LEU A 35 21.35 1.33 14.45
C LEU A 35 22.50 1.51 15.45
N GLY A 36 23.01 0.45 16.08
CA GLY A 36 23.96 0.53 17.20
C GLY A 36 25.27 1.26 16.91
N THR A 37 25.81 1.17 15.69
CA THR A 37 27.00 1.93 15.24
C THR A 37 26.70 2.78 14.00
N PHE A 38 25.43 3.12 13.80
CA PHE A 38 24.94 3.73 12.59
C PHE A 38 25.43 5.17 12.42
N THR A 39 25.82 5.52 11.19
CA THR A 39 26.00 6.90 10.76
C THR A 39 25.03 7.20 9.62
N CYS A 40 24.24 8.27 9.77
CA CYS A 40 23.28 8.68 8.75
C CYS A 40 23.94 8.95 7.39
N GLY A 41 23.33 8.44 6.32
CA GLY A 41 23.88 8.45 4.96
C GLY A 41 24.45 7.10 4.50
N GLN A 42 24.46 6.09 5.37
CA GLN A 42 24.85 4.72 5.03
C GLN A 42 23.63 3.87 4.59
N THR A 43 23.90 2.85 3.79
CA THR A 43 22.92 1.78 3.55
C THR A 43 23.01 0.76 4.67
N LEU A 44 21.87 0.39 5.25
CA LEU A 44 21.76 -0.57 6.34
C LEU A 44 21.20 -1.89 5.81
N PRO A 45 21.84 -3.03 6.06
CA PRO A 45 21.28 -4.33 5.69
C PRO A 45 20.03 -4.61 6.54
N SER A 46 18.99 -5.16 5.92
CA SER A 46 17.75 -5.56 6.59
C SER A 46 17.17 -6.83 5.97
N GLY A 47 17.38 -7.97 6.64
CA GLY A 47 16.88 -9.25 6.16
C GLY A 47 17.31 -9.54 4.71
N GLU A 48 16.35 -9.56 3.78
CA GLU A 48 16.56 -9.82 2.35
C GLU A 48 16.82 -8.55 1.52
N GLY A 49 16.82 -7.36 2.13
CA GLY A 49 16.96 -6.09 1.44
C GLY A 49 17.85 -5.09 2.18
N ASP A 50 17.76 -3.83 1.73
CA ASP A 50 18.55 -2.72 2.22
C ASP A 50 17.65 -1.54 2.60
N VAL A 51 17.92 -0.93 3.75
CA VAL A 51 17.34 0.35 4.15
C VAL A 51 18.31 1.46 3.81
N LYS A 52 17.88 2.39 2.96
CA LYS A 52 18.70 3.53 2.57
C LYS A 52 18.52 4.64 3.59
N THR A 53 19.62 5.25 4.01
CA THR A 53 19.56 6.42 4.89
C THR A 53 20.15 7.66 4.26
N ARG A 54 19.65 8.83 4.65
CA ARG A 54 20.07 10.12 4.09
C ARG A 54 20.00 11.21 5.14
N VAL A 55 21.05 12.02 5.22
CA VAL A 55 21.05 13.22 6.06
C VAL A 55 20.07 14.24 5.48
N VAL A 56 19.15 14.71 6.31
CA VAL A 56 18.20 15.78 5.98
C VAL A 56 18.27 16.88 7.05
N PRO A 57 17.81 18.12 6.78
CA PRO A 57 17.91 19.21 7.75
C PRO A 57 17.31 18.88 9.13
N GLU A 58 16.26 18.06 9.15
CA GLU A 58 15.49 17.71 10.33
C GLU A 58 15.91 16.38 11.00
N GLY A 59 17.05 15.80 10.59
CA GLY A 59 17.58 14.56 11.17
C GLY A 59 18.05 13.54 10.12
N CYS A 60 17.73 12.28 10.36
CA CYS A 60 18.08 11.18 9.47
C CYS A 60 16.84 10.56 8.83
N GLU A 61 16.81 10.54 7.50
CA GLU A 61 15.79 9.85 6.72
C GLU A 61 16.14 8.38 6.57
N PHE A 62 15.16 7.50 6.80
CA PHE A 62 15.20 6.07 6.57
C PHE A 62 14.18 5.72 5.50
N THR A 63 14.63 5.05 4.43
CA THR A 63 13.77 4.59 3.33
C THR A 63 13.74 3.08 3.30
N PHE A 64 12.55 2.53 3.52
CA PHE A 64 12.22 1.12 3.37
C PHE A 64 11.49 0.96 2.03
N ASP A 65 12.04 0.18 1.11
CA ASP A 65 11.50 -0.02 -0.23
C ASP A 65 11.39 -1.52 -0.50
N GLU A 66 10.16 -2.02 -0.55
CA GLU A 66 9.86 -3.44 -0.75
C GLU A 66 8.97 -3.61 -1.99
N SER A 67 9.06 -4.76 -2.66
CA SER A 67 8.15 -5.15 -3.72
C SER A 67 7.36 -6.38 -3.30
N ILE A 68 6.03 -6.27 -3.28
CA ILE A 68 5.12 -7.31 -2.80
C ILE A 68 4.28 -7.81 -3.97
N ASP A 69 4.15 -9.12 -4.08
CA ASP A 69 3.22 -9.76 -5.00
C ASP A 69 1.79 -9.69 -4.41
N VAL A 70 0.89 -9.03 -5.12
CA VAL A 70 -0.51 -8.78 -4.69
C VAL A 70 -1.48 -9.80 -5.27
N LEU A 71 -1.27 -10.19 -6.53
CA LEU A 71 -2.00 -11.27 -7.17
C LEU A 71 -1.01 -12.13 -7.95
N LYS A 72 -1.21 -13.43 -7.90
CA LYS A 72 -0.47 -14.43 -8.67
C LYS A 72 -1.32 -14.91 -9.85
N PRO A 73 -0.71 -15.50 -10.89
CA PRO A 73 -1.43 -16.06 -12.02
C PRO A 73 -2.55 -17.05 -11.63
N SER A 74 -2.36 -17.82 -10.56
CA SER A 74 -3.35 -18.74 -10.00
C SER A 74 -4.61 -18.03 -9.50
N ASP A 75 -4.49 -16.80 -9.00
CA ASP A 75 -5.59 -16.10 -8.35
C ASP A 75 -6.64 -15.66 -9.38
N TYR A 76 -6.22 -15.36 -10.61
CA TYR A 76 -7.15 -15.05 -11.70
C TYR A 76 -8.04 -16.22 -12.12
N GLN A 77 -7.63 -17.46 -11.80
CA GLN A 77 -8.42 -18.67 -12.06
C GLN A 77 -9.30 -19.04 -10.86
N ASN A 78 -8.82 -18.78 -9.64
CA ASN A 78 -9.47 -19.20 -8.41
C ASN A 78 -10.51 -18.18 -7.89
N ILE A 79 -10.36 -16.90 -8.24
CA ILE A 79 -11.31 -15.84 -7.89
C ILE A 79 -12.35 -15.74 -9.00
N GLY A 80 -13.60 -16.13 -8.70
CA GLY A 80 -14.66 -16.27 -9.69
C GLY A 80 -14.94 -15.00 -10.49
N GLU A 81 -14.85 -13.84 -9.86
CA GLU A 81 -15.01 -12.54 -10.50
C GLU A 81 -13.89 -12.22 -11.51
N PHE A 82 -12.66 -12.72 -11.31
CA PHE A 82 -11.60 -12.59 -12.32
C PHE A 82 -11.72 -13.63 -13.44
N ALA A 83 -12.16 -14.85 -13.11
CA ALA A 83 -12.34 -15.93 -14.08
C ALA A 83 -13.46 -15.64 -15.09
N SER A 84 -14.54 -14.99 -14.64
CA SER A 84 -15.74 -14.69 -15.43
C SER A 84 -15.67 -13.36 -16.20
N ALA A 85 -14.72 -12.50 -15.87
CA ALA A 85 -14.64 -11.17 -16.43
C ALA A 85 -13.70 -11.11 -17.66
N GLY A 86 -14.06 -10.28 -18.65
CA GLY A 86 -13.35 -10.09 -19.93
C GLY A 86 -12.03 -9.30 -19.84
N SER A 87 -11.56 -8.69 -20.93
CA SER A 87 -10.38 -7.80 -20.91
C SER A 87 -10.74 -6.37 -20.50
N ASN A 88 -9.79 -5.61 -19.91
CA ASN A 88 -9.92 -4.20 -19.50
C ASN A 88 -10.88 -3.92 -18.33
N LEU A 89 -10.82 -4.73 -17.27
CA LEU A 89 -11.84 -4.76 -16.23
C LEU A 89 -11.63 -3.79 -15.08
N VAL A 90 -10.36 -3.60 -14.70
CA VAL A 90 -10.02 -2.82 -13.49
C VAL A 90 -10.41 -1.37 -13.72
N GLN A 91 -11.37 -0.88 -12.93
CA GLN A 91 -11.80 0.52 -12.90
C GLN A 91 -10.98 1.31 -11.90
N ARG A 92 -10.78 0.75 -10.71
CA ARG A 92 -9.98 1.34 -9.64
C ARG A 92 -9.39 0.25 -8.76
N VAL A 93 -8.29 0.60 -8.11
CA VAL A 93 -7.71 -0.19 -7.02
C VAL A 93 -7.74 0.70 -5.79
N GLU A 94 -8.39 0.23 -4.75
CA GLU A 94 -8.44 0.87 -3.44
C GLU A 94 -7.49 0.13 -2.49
N LEU A 95 -6.73 0.88 -1.70
CA LEU A 95 -5.87 0.36 -0.65
C LEU A 95 -6.44 0.80 0.69
N ASN A 96 -6.91 -0.16 1.48
CA ASN A 96 -7.21 0.07 2.88
C ASN A 96 -5.93 -0.08 3.69
N VAL A 97 -5.25 1.04 3.96
CA VAL A 97 -4.05 1.07 4.79
C VAL A 97 -4.50 0.94 6.25
N LYS A 98 -4.24 -0.22 6.85
CA LYS A 98 -4.67 -0.56 8.21
C LYS A 98 -3.64 -0.07 9.25
N LYS A 99 -2.35 -0.17 8.92
CA LYS A 99 -1.25 0.11 9.86
C LYS A 99 0.02 0.54 9.13
N LEU A 100 0.76 1.44 9.76
CA LEU A 100 2.19 1.68 9.56
C LEU A 100 2.79 2.09 10.90
N ASP A 101 3.54 1.21 11.54
CA ASP A 101 4.22 1.48 12.80
C ASP A 101 5.73 1.55 12.57
N PHE A 102 6.37 2.50 13.25
CA PHE A 102 7.81 2.49 13.50
C PHE A 102 8.01 2.01 14.93
N VAL A 103 8.83 0.99 15.12
CA VAL A 103 8.96 0.26 16.38
C VAL A 103 10.44 0.20 16.77
N ASP A 104 10.75 0.41 18.04
CA ASP A 104 12.11 0.28 18.56
C ASP A 104 12.49 -1.19 18.82
N GLY A 105 13.74 -1.43 19.22
CA GLY A 105 14.24 -2.77 19.56
C GLY A 105 13.58 -3.43 20.76
N ASN A 106 12.77 -2.71 21.54
CA ASN A 106 12.01 -3.23 22.66
C ASN A 106 10.56 -3.57 22.27
N GLY A 107 10.17 -3.37 21.01
CA GLY A 107 8.79 -3.55 20.55
C GLY A 107 7.89 -2.34 20.84
N THR A 108 8.45 -1.21 21.27
CA THR A 108 7.70 0.01 21.56
C THR A 108 7.50 0.82 20.31
N LYS A 109 6.25 1.23 20.02
CA LYS A 109 5.96 2.12 18.90
C LYS A 109 6.54 3.50 19.14
N LEU A 110 7.26 4.03 18.15
CA LEU A 110 7.71 5.41 18.15
C LEU A 110 6.52 6.35 18.00
N SER A 111 6.49 7.37 18.84
CA SER A 111 5.50 8.43 18.76
C SER A 111 5.69 9.23 17.47
N LEU A 112 4.69 9.23 16.59
CA LEU A 112 4.71 10.09 15.41
C LEU A 112 4.76 11.58 15.79
N GLN A 113 4.27 11.98 16.96
CA GLN A 113 4.24 13.38 17.36
C GLN A 113 5.59 13.89 17.85
N THR A 114 6.36 13.05 18.55
CA THR A 114 7.54 13.49 19.30
C THR A 114 8.85 12.87 18.84
N GLN A 115 8.81 11.70 18.20
CA GLN A 115 10.02 10.94 17.85
C GLN A 115 10.24 10.79 16.34
N VAL A 116 9.22 11.12 15.53
CA VAL A 116 9.31 11.08 14.08
C VAL A 116 9.04 12.49 13.55
N THR A 117 9.99 13.08 12.85
CA THR A 117 9.85 14.44 12.30
C THR A 117 8.92 14.44 11.09
N SER A 118 9.12 13.53 10.15
CA SER A 118 8.25 13.31 9.00
C SER A 118 8.11 11.81 8.72
N ALA A 119 7.00 11.43 8.13
CA ALA A 119 6.77 10.06 7.67
C ALA A 119 5.89 10.08 6.42
N SER A 120 6.11 9.15 5.51
CA SER A 120 5.24 8.93 4.36
C SER A 120 5.21 7.47 3.96
N LEU A 121 4.12 7.10 3.30
CA LEU A 121 3.90 5.79 2.70
C LEU A 121 3.45 6.00 1.26
N SER A 122 4.09 5.28 0.36
CA SER A 122 3.82 5.33 -1.07
C SER A 122 3.66 3.94 -1.65
N PHE A 123 2.75 3.78 -2.60
CA PHE A 123 2.52 2.56 -3.36
C PHE A 123 2.69 2.86 -4.86
N ASN A 124 3.58 2.14 -5.54
CA ASN A 124 3.94 2.36 -6.94
C ASN A 124 4.24 3.84 -7.27
N GLY A 125 4.94 4.52 -6.35
CA GLY A 125 5.31 5.93 -6.47
C GLY A 125 4.22 6.95 -6.12
N GLN A 126 2.97 6.54 -5.90
CA GLN A 126 1.93 7.43 -5.38
C GLN A 126 1.99 7.48 -3.85
N GLN A 127 2.11 8.68 -3.27
CA GLN A 127 1.99 8.86 -1.83
C GLN A 127 0.54 8.62 -1.39
N VAL A 128 0.33 7.64 -0.52
CA VAL A 128 -1.00 7.28 0.01
C VAL A 128 -1.20 7.76 1.45
N ALA A 129 -0.13 8.00 2.19
CA ALA A 129 -0.22 8.60 3.51
C ALA A 129 1.02 9.46 3.79
N ASP A 130 0.79 10.59 4.44
CA ASP A 130 1.81 11.38 5.11
C ASP A 130 1.67 11.20 6.63
N LYS A 131 2.59 11.79 7.39
CA LYS A 131 2.60 11.76 8.85
C LYS A 131 1.25 12.06 9.50
N ALA A 132 0.51 13.05 8.99
CA ALA A 132 -0.79 13.43 9.54
C ALA A 132 -1.83 12.34 9.29
N ALA A 133 -1.88 11.82 8.07
CA ALA A 133 -2.77 10.71 7.73
C ALA A 133 -2.40 9.38 8.40
N LEU A 134 -1.12 9.16 8.68
CA LEU A 134 -0.63 7.99 9.40
C LEU A 134 -1.12 7.97 10.86
N ALA A 135 -1.29 9.14 11.47
CA ALA A 135 -1.86 9.27 12.81
C ALA A 135 -3.37 8.95 12.87
N SER A 136 -4.05 8.89 11.72
CA SER A 136 -5.49 8.65 11.60
C SER A 136 -5.84 7.33 10.90
N LEU A 137 -4.92 6.36 10.86
CA LEU A 137 -5.21 5.03 10.31
C LEU A 137 -6.27 4.28 11.17
N PRO A 138 -7.09 3.41 10.57
CA PRO A 138 -7.07 2.96 9.18
C PRO A 138 -7.66 3.96 8.18
N ARG A 139 -7.21 3.93 6.91
CA ARG A 139 -7.77 4.76 5.84
C ARG A 139 -7.81 4.04 4.50
N VAL A 140 -8.79 4.41 3.67
CA VAL A 140 -8.88 3.94 2.27
C VAL A 140 -8.35 5.00 1.32
N VAL A 141 -7.52 4.59 0.36
CA VAL A 141 -6.94 5.45 -0.67
C VAL A 141 -7.09 4.79 -2.03
N SER A 142 -7.59 5.51 -3.02
CA SER A 142 -7.63 5.04 -4.40
C SER A 142 -6.28 5.27 -5.08
N LEU A 143 -5.78 4.27 -5.79
CA LEU A 143 -4.65 4.42 -6.69
C LEU A 143 -5.07 5.11 -7.97
N GLU A 144 -4.23 6.01 -8.46
CA GLU A 144 -4.48 6.88 -9.60
C GLU A 144 -3.25 6.99 -10.50
N GLY A 145 -3.45 7.51 -11.72
CA GLY A 145 -2.39 7.76 -12.69
C GLY A 145 -1.54 6.53 -12.98
N THR A 146 -0.22 6.70 -12.97
CA THR A 146 0.74 5.62 -13.26
C THR A 146 0.66 4.46 -12.26
N SER A 147 0.36 4.74 -10.98
CA SER A 147 0.29 3.70 -9.95
C SER A 147 -0.82 2.69 -10.25
N LEU A 148 -1.99 3.19 -10.68
CA LEU A 148 -3.12 2.39 -11.15
C LEU A 148 -2.82 1.74 -12.50
N ALA A 149 -2.26 2.49 -13.45
CA ALA A 149 -1.98 2.00 -14.80
C ALA A 149 -1.04 0.78 -14.80
N THR A 150 0.01 0.80 -13.96
CA THR A 150 0.94 -0.33 -13.81
C THR A 150 0.24 -1.58 -13.30
N LEU A 151 -0.57 -1.46 -12.24
CA LEU A 151 -1.31 -2.60 -11.70
C LEU A 151 -2.36 -3.11 -12.67
N LYS A 152 -3.10 -2.20 -13.31
CA LYS A 152 -4.09 -2.52 -14.33
C LYS A 152 -3.46 -3.31 -15.47
N ALA A 153 -2.31 -2.90 -15.98
CA ALA A 153 -1.60 -3.61 -17.05
C ALA A 153 -1.21 -5.04 -16.63
N GLN A 154 -0.72 -5.24 -15.41
CA GLN A 154 -0.37 -6.57 -14.90
C GLN A 154 -1.60 -7.47 -14.72
N ILE A 155 -2.69 -6.92 -14.18
CA ILE A 155 -3.96 -7.64 -13.96
C ILE A 155 -4.63 -8.00 -15.28
N ASP A 156 -4.73 -7.04 -16.22
CA ASP A 156 -5.33 -7.26 -17.54
C ASP A 156 -4.50 -8.27 -18.35
N ALA A 157 -3.17 -8.32 -18.15
CA ALA A 157 -2.28 -9.35 -18.72
C ALA A 157 -2.26 -10.68 -17.94
N ARG A 158 -3.01 -10.78 -16.83
CA ARG A 158 -3.05 -11.94 -15.90
C ARG A 158 -1.65 -12.37 -15.42
N GLN A 159 -0.76 -11.40 -15.29
CA GLN A 159 0.59 -11.59 -14.75
C GLN A 159 0.58 -11.40 -13.23
N THR A 160 1.67 -11.74 -12.57
CA THR A 160 1.84 -11.39 -11.17
C THR A 160 1.72 -9.87 -11.01
N ALA A 161 0.69 -9.42 -10.29
CA ALA A 161 0.51 -8.01 -9.97
C ALA A 161 1.42 -7.69 -8.80
N LYS A 162 2.37 -6.77 -9.00
CA LYS A 162 3.35 -6.37 -7.98
C LYS A 162 3.12 -4.93 -7.57
N VAL A 163 3.30 -4.66 -6.29
CA VAL A 163 3.30 -3.29 -5.77
C VAL A 163 4.61 -3.00 -5.08
N SER A 164 5.27 -1.92 -5.50
CA SER A 164 6.37 -1.32 -4.76
C SER A 164 5.79 -0.50 -3.62
N VAL A 165 6.13 -0.87 -2.40
CA VAL A 165 5.77 -0.17 -1.17
C VAL A 165 7.01 0.55 -0.66
N LYS A 166 6.89 1.86 -0.53
CA LYS A 166 7.96 2.71 -0.03
C LYS A 166 7.48 3.45 1.20
N ALA A 167 8.10 3.16 2.32
CA ALA A 167 7.89 3.90 3.55
C ALA A 167 9.13 4.72 3.89
N VAL A 168 8.91 5.97 4.23
CA VAL A 168 9.97 6.90 4.59
C VAL A 168 9.68 7.45 5.97
N ALA A 169 10.68 7.49 6.84
CA ALA A 169 10.61 8.19 8.12
C ALA A 169 11.85 9.03 8.34
N VAL A 170 11.67 10.23 8.88
CA VAL A 170 12.76 11.07 9.36
C VAL A 170 12.74 11.04 10.87
N LEU A 171 13.82 10.56 11.49
CA LEU A 171 14.02 10.63 12.93
C LEU A 171 14.98 11.79 13.25
N PRO A 172 14.70 12.59 14.28
CA PRO A 172 15.62 13.65 14.70
C PRO A 172 16.92 13.04 15.23
N ASN A 173 18.00 13.85 15.22
CA ASN A 173 19.28 13.44 15.80
C ASN A 173 19.32 13.62 17.33
N ASP A 174 18.39 14.41 17.89
CA ASP A 174 18.25 14.64 19.33
C ASP A 174 16.76 14.54 19.73
N PRO A 175 16.37 13.61 20.63
CA PRO A 175 17.22 12.55 21.17
C PRO A 175 17.71 11.61 20.07
N PRO A 176 18.84 10.91 20.26
CA PRO A 176 19.36 10.00 19.26
C PRO A 176 18.31 8.94 18.88
N PRO A 177 18.30 8.49 17.62
CA PRO A 177 17.45 7.38 17.19
C PRO A 177 17.63 6.13 18.08
N PRO A 178 16.60 5.28 18.21
CA PRO A 178 16.73 4.04 18.97
C PRO A 178 17.81 3.14 18.38
N ALA A 179 18.41 2.27 19.19
CA ALA A 179 19.45 1.35 18.74
C ALA A 179 18.97 0.33 17.68
N LYS A 180 17.66 0.14 17.54
CA LYS A 180 17.04 -0.63 16.48
C LYS A 180 15.79 0.08 16.00
N LEU A 181 15.52 -0.02 14.72
CA LEU A 181 14.31 0.49 14.09
C LEU A 181 13.68 -0.61 13.25
N LYS A 182 12.41 -0.86 13.51
CA LYS A 182 11.58 -1.78 12.75
C LYS A 182 10.41 -1.02 12.15
N ILE A 183 10.08 -1.33 10.90
CA ILE A 183 8.84 -0.89 10.29
C ILE A 183 7.88 -2.06 10.18
N ASP A 184 6.63 -1.85 10.55
CA ASP A 184 5.55 -2.83 10.37
C ASP A 184 4.40 -2.17 9.59
N TYR A 185 4.03 -2.71 8.45
CA TYR A 185 2.88 -2.23 7.67
C TYR A 185 1.85 -3.32 7.40
N ASP A 186 0.60 -2.91 7.29
CA ASP A 186 -0.53 -3.74 6.87
C ASP A 186 -1.47 -2.91 6.00
N ALA A 187 -1.71 -3.36 4.78
CA ALA A 187 -2.71 -2.81 3.89
C ALA A 187 -3.51 -3.92 3.20
N GLN A 188 -4.80 -3.69 2.97
CA GLN A 188 -5.67 -4.59 2.23
C GLN A 188 -6.07 -3.98 0.89
N PRO A 189 -5.63 -4.55 -0.24
CA PRO A 189 -6.09 -4.12 -1.54
C PRO A 189 -7.53 -4.61 -1.80
N ALA A 190 -8.26 -3.78 -2.52
CA ALA A 190 -9.55 -4.08 -3.12
C ALA A 190 -9.53 -3.64 -4.58
N ILE A 191 -9.75 -4.59 -5.48
CA ILE A 191 -9.76 -4.37 -6.92
C ILE A 191 -11.20 -4.26 -7.34
N VAL A 192 -11.58 -3.11 -7.90
CA VAL A 192 -12.92 -2.88 -8.40
C VAL A 192 -12.92 -3.08 -9.90
N ILE A 193 -13.69 -4.06 -10.34
CA ILE A 193 -13.92 -4.35 -11.75
C ILE A 193 -15.33 -3.95 -12.15
N GLY A 194 -15.51 -3.58 -13.42
CA GLY A 194 -16.81 -3.22 -13.97
C GLY A 194 -16.71 -2.96 -15.46
N PRO A 195 -17.85 -2.87 -16.17
CA PRO A 195 -17.84 -2.40 -17.54
C PRO A 195 -17.27 -0.98 -17.52
N GLY A 196 -16.16 -0.75 -18.24
CA GLY A 196 -15.48 0.54 -18.30
C GLY A 196 -16.44 1.70 -18.44
N LYS A 197 -16.13 2.86 -17.83
CA LYS A 197 -16.86 4.09 -18.11
C LYS A 197 -16.95 4.25 -19.64
N ILE A 198 -18.16 4.08 -20.16
CA ILE A 198 -18.51 4.44 -21.53
C ILE A 198 -18.57 5.97 -21.48
N PHE A 199 -17.46 6.62 -21.79
CA PHE A 199 -17.45 8.06 -22.06
C PHE A 199 -17.90 8.30 -23.49
#